data_AF-E6TYE4-F1
#
_entry.id   AF-E6TYE4-F1
#
_cell.length_a   1.000
_cell.length_b   1.000
_cell.length_c   1.000
_cell.angle_alpha   90.00
_cell.angle_beta   90.00
_cell.angle_gamma   90.00
#
_symmetry.space_group_name_H-M   'P 1'
#
loop_
_entity.id
_entity.type
_entity.pdbx_description
1 polymer ?
#
loop_
_entity_poly.entity_id
_entity_poly.type
_entity_poly.pdbx_seq_one_letter_code
_entity_poly.pdbx_strand_id
1 'polypeptide(L)'
;MKINALNPVLYITSLLLIIIPTIIVLASDTKFSSTFSYIVINSAIALIIIGMSLTALQKRREGETISYHVGGAIGLSIVLVIRLFEISL
;
A
#
# COMPACT_ATOMS: atom_id res chain seq x y z
N MET A 1 17.21 -7.44 19.94
CA MET A 1 16.19 -7.12 18.92
C MET A 1 16.55 -5.75 18.35
N LYS A 2 17.25 -5.72 17.21
CA LYS A 2 17.75 -4.48 16.59
C LYS A 2 16.57 -3.84 15.86
N ILE A 3 15.94 -2.86 16.49
CA ILE A 3 14.92 -2.04 15.82
C ILE A 3 15.69 -1.18 14.82
N ASN A 4 15.78 -1.64 13.56
CA ASN A 4 16.23 -0.78 12.47
C ASN A 4 15.34 0.47 12.56
N ALA A 5 15.95 1.62 12.81
CA ALA A 5 15.24 2.88 12.97
C ALA A 5 14.56 3.21 11.63
N LEU A 6 13.32 2.72 11.43
CA LEU A 6 12.47 3.16 10.34
C LEU A 6 12.36 4.68 10.49
N ASN A 7 12.79 5.37 9.43
CA ASN A 7 12.85 6.82 9.40
C ASN A 7 11.50 7.40 9.88
N PRO A 8 11.46 8.26 10.91
CA PRO A 8 10.19 8.78 11.46
C PRO A 8 9.29 9.41 10.40
N VAL A 9 9.88 9.92 9.31
CA VAL A 9 9.16 10.38 8.12
C VAL A 9 8.27 9.27 7.53
N LEU A 10 8.78 8.04 7.36
CA LEU A 10 8.01 6.91 6.84
C LEU A 10 6.81 6.56 7.73
N TYR A 11 6.99 6.63 9.05
CA TYR A 11 5.90 6.40 10.01
C TYR A 11 4.81 7.47 9.89
N ILE A 12 5.21 8.75 9.84
CA ILE A 12 4.28 9.87 9.67
C ILE A 12 3.54 9.75 8.33
N THR A 13 4.25 9.39 7.25
CA THR A 13 3.65 9.24 5.91
C THR A 13 2.63 8.11 5.90
N SER A 14 2.95 6.98 6.56
CA SER A 14 2.04 5.85 6.69
C SER A 14 0.80 6.20 7.53
N LEU A 15 0.98 6.98 8.60
CA LEU A 15 -0.11 7.44 9.44
C LEU A 15 -1.06 8.38 8.66
N LEU A 16 -0.50 9.32 7.90
CA LEU A 16 -1.27 10.24 7.04
C LEU A 16 -2.08 9.47 6.00
N LEU A 17 -1.47 8.46 5.36
CA LEU A 17 -2.13 7.63 4.35
C LEU A 17 -3.36 6.88 4.87
N ILE A 18 -3.41 6.57 6.18
CA ILE A 18 -4.56 5.90 6.80
C ILE A 18 -5.57 6.94 7.29
N ILE A 19 -5.08 7.99 7.97
CA ILE A 19 -5.94 8.99 8.62
C ILE A 19 -6.73 9.81 7.61
N ILE A 20 -6.11 10.25 6.51
CA ILE A 20 -6.75 11.11 5.51
C ILE A 20 -8.00 10.45 4.89
N PRO A 21 -7.92 9.24 4.31
CA PRO A 21 -9.12 8.59 3.76
C PRO A 21 -10.14 8.23 4.84
N THR A 22 -9.70 7.89 6.07
CA THR A 22 -10.60 7.63 7.20
C THR A 22 -11.42 8.87 7.58
N ILE A 23 -10.77 10.03 7.65
CA ILE A 23 -11.45 11.31 7.93
C ILE A 23 -12.36 11.70 6.76
N ILE A 24 -11.94 11.51 5.51
CA ILE A 24 -12.78 11.80 4.33
C ILE A 24 -14.06 10.95 4.37
N VAL A 25 -13.96 9.66 4.71
CA VAL A 25 -15.12 8.77 4.90
C VAL A 25 -16.02 9.23 6.04
N LEU A 26 -15.44 9.65 7.17
CA LEU A 26 -16.21 10.06 8.35
C LEU A 26 -16.85 11.44 8.20
N ALA A 27 -16.20 12.36 7.49
CA ALA A 27 -16.65 13.74 7.31
C ALA A 27 -17.56 13.91 6.10
N SER A 28 -17.40 13.06 5.09
CA SER A 28 -18.31 13.02 3.96
C SER A 28 -19.48 12.13 4.37
N ASP A 29 -20.64 12.73 4.67
CA ASP A 29 -21.94 12.04 4.82
C ASP A 29 -22.38 11.27 3.53
N THR A 30 -21.44 11.10 2.60
CA THR A 30 -21.54 10.29 1.41
C THR A 30 -21.55 8.82 1.84
N LYS A 31 -22.68 8.16 1.59
CA LYS A 31 -22.79 6.70 1.63
C LYS A 31 -21.56 6.10 0.94
N PHE A 32 -20.92 5.13 1.59
CA PHE A 32 -19.79 4.36 1.08
C PHE A 32 -20.09 3.88 -0.33
N SER A 33 -19.72 4.68 -1.34
CA SER A 33 -20.00 4.39 -2.73
C SER A 33 -19.04 3.30 -3.17
N SER A 34 -19.52 2.35 -3.97
CA SER A 34 -18.66 1.32 -4.57
C SER A 34 -17.46 1.96 -5.26
N THR A 35 -17.67 3.05 -6.01
CA THR A 35 -16.61 3.81 -6.68
C THR A 35 -15.56 4.35 -5.71
N PHE A 36 -15.98 4.93 -4.59
CA PHE A 36 -15.05 5.46 -3.60
C PHE A 36 -14.23 4.34 -2.95
N SER A 37 -14.88 3.22 -2.61
CA SER A 37 -14.20 2.05 -2.05
C SER A 37 -13.18 1.46 -3.02
N TYR A 38 -13.50 1.37 -4.31
CA TYR A 38 -12.55 0.92 -5.34
C TYR A 38 -11.32 1.84 -5.43
N ILE A 39 -11.51 3.16 -5.41
CA ILE A 39 -10.40 4.13 -5.47
C ILE A 39 -9.50 4.00 -4.24
N VAL A 40 -10.09 3.92 -3.04
CA VAL A 40 -9.32 3.78 -1.78
C VAL A 40 -8.58 2.43 -1.73
N ILE A 41 -9.23 1.34 -2.09
CA ILE A 41 -8.60 0.00 -2.07
C ILE A 41 -7.48 -0.08 -3.11
N ASN A 42 -7.70 0.39 -4.33
CA ASN A 42 -6.67 0.35 -5.38
C ASN A 42 -5.47 1.24 -5.04
N SER A 43 -5.71 2.44 -4.49
CA SER A 43 -4.62 3.31 -4.03
C SER A 43 -3.83 2.70 -2.87
N ALA A 44 -4.51 2.05 -1.91
CA ALA A 44 -3.84 1.33 -0.82
C ALA A 44 -2.99 0.16 -1.34
N ILE A 45 -3.50 -0.65 -2.27
CA ILE A 45 -2.73 -1.75 -2.87
C ILE A 45 -1.50 -1.22 -3.60
N ALA A 46 -1.64 -0.15 -4.39
CA ALA A 46 -0.51 0.48 -5.09
C ALA A 46 0.57 0.97 -4.11
N LEU A 47 0.17 1.60 -3.00
CA LEU A 47 1.09 2.05 -1.95
C LEU A 47 1.82 0.88 -1.27
N ILE A 48 1.12 -0.23 -1.02
CA ILE A 48 1.75 -1.42 -0.43
C ILE A 48 2.78 -2.02 -1.40
N ILE A 49 2.48 -2.07 -2.71
CA ILE A 49 3.44 -2.54 -3.73
C ILE A 49 4.70 -1.65 -3.74
N ILE A 50 4.53 -0.33 -3.71
CA ILE A 50 5.65 0.62 -3.66
C ILE A 50 6.47 0.42 -2.38
N GLY A 51 5.79 0.31 -1.23
CA GLY A 51 6.43 0.07 0.06
C GLY A 51 7.25 -1.23 0.07
N MET A 52 6.65 -2.34 -0.37
CA MET A 52 7.36 -3.63 -0.49
C MET A 52 8.55 -3.55 -1.45
N SER A 53 8.42 -2.83 -2.56
CA SER A 53 9.49 -2.66 -3.54
C SER A 53 10.67 -1.86 -2.96
N LEU A 54 10.38 -0.79 -2.21
CA LEU A 54 11.39 -0.01 -1.50
C LEU A 54 12.09 -0.85 -0.43
N THR A 55 11.34 -1.61 0.38
CA THR A 55 11.92 -2.50 1.39
C THR A 55 12.76 -3.61 0.75
N ALA A 56 12.33 -4.17 -0.38
CA ALA A 56 13.12 -5.15 -1.13
C ALA A 56 14.44 -4.54 -1.63
N LEU A 57 14.42 -3.31 -2.15
CA LEU A 57 15.63 -2.60 -2.58
C LEU A 57 16.58 -2.32 -1.41
N GLN A 58 16.04 -1.95 -0.24
CA GLN A 58 16.83 -1.73 0.96
C GLN A 58 17.47 -3.02 1.47
N LYS A 59 16.69 -4.10 1.59
CA LYS A 59 17.19 -5.42 2.01
C LYS A 59 18.20 -6.01 1.02
N ARG A 60 18.04 -5.76 -0.29
CA ARG A 60 19.04 -6.13 -1.30
C ARG A 60 20.38 -5.44 -1.07
N ARG A 61 20.37 -4.16 -0.67
CA ARG A 61 21.60 -3.42 -0.33
C ARG A 61 22.27 -3.94 0.95
N GLU A 62 21.48 -4.47 1.88
CA GLU A 62 21.96 -5.08 3.12
C GLU A 62 22.42 -6.55 2.94
N GLY A 63 22.30 -7.11 1.72
CA GLY A 63 22.65 -8.50 1.43
C GLY A 63 21.65 -9.54 1.98
N GLU A 64 20.50 -9.08 2.48
CA GLU A 64 19.45 -9.96 3.00
C GLU A 64 18.57 -10.53 1.90
N THR A 65 17.94 -11.67 2.19
CA THR A 65 17.00 -12.34 1.29
C THR A 65 15.76 -11.48 1.04
N ILE A 66 15.49 -11.17 -0.23
CA ILE A 66 14.38 -10.33 -0.68
C ILE A 66 13.16 -11.12 -1.17
N SER A 67 13.25 -12.45 -1.23
CA SER A 67 12.26 -13.32 -1.88
C SER A 67 10.82 -13.11 -1.37
N TYR A 68 10.66 -12.88 -0.06
CA TYR A 68 9.34 -12.62 0.53
C TYR A 68 8.75 -11.27 0.08
N HIS A 69 9.55 -10.22 0.02
CA HIS A 69 9.08 -8.88 -0.37
C HIS A 69 8.80 -8.79 -1.88
N VAL A 70 9.64 -9.43 -2.70
CA VAL A 70 9.43 -9.51 -4.15
C VAL A 70 8.19 -10.36 -4.47
N GLY A 71 8.03 -11.51 -3.81
CA GLY A 71 6.85 -12.37 -3.97
C GLY A 71 5.55 -11.66 -3.58
N GLY A 72 5.55 -10.92 -2.46
CA GLY A 72 4.40 -10.13 -2.04
C GLY A 72 4.06 -9.00 -3.01
N ALA A 73 5.06 -8.28 -3.53
CA ALA A 73 4.86 -7.23 -4.52
C ALA A 73 4.27 -7.77 -5.84
N ILE A 74 4.74 -8.92 -6.31
CA ILE A 74 4.20 -9.59 -7.51
C ILE A 74 2.75 -10.05 -7.27
N GLY A 75 2.48 -10.71 -6.14
CA GLY A 75 1.14 -11.18 -5.80
C GLY A 75 0.13 -10.03 -5.73
N LEU A 76 0.50 -8.93 -5.08
CA LEU A 76 -0.34 -7.73 -5.01
C LEU A 76 -0.51 -7.04 -6.37
N SER A 77 0.51 -7.07 -7.22
CA SER A 77 0.41 -6.53 -8.59
C SER A 77 -0.60 -7.31 -9.43
N ILE A 78 -0.63 -8.64 -9.31
CA ILE A 78 -1.63 -9.49 -9.97
C ILE A 78 -3.04 -9.13 -9.49
N VAL A 79 -3.24 -9.00 -8.17
CA VAL A 79 -4.52 -8.59 -7.58
C VAL A 79 -4.96 -7.22 -8.10
N LEU A 80 -4.04 -6.27 -8.21
CA LEU A 80 -4.32 -4.93 -8.74
C LEU A 80 -4.79 -4.99 -10.20
N VAL A 81 -4.11 -5.77 -11.05
CA VAL A 81 -4.46 -5.93 -12.47
C VAL A 81 -5.85 -6.56 -12.62
N ILE A 82 -6.16 -7.61 -11.85
CA ILE A 82 -7.48 -8.27 -11.89
C ILE A 82 -8.58 -7.28 -11.50
N ARG A 83 -8.40 -6.52 -10.42
CA ARG A 83 -9.35 -5.51 -9.95
C ARG A 83 -9.57 -4.37 -10.94
N LEU A 84 -8.51 -3.93 -11.62
CA LEU A 84 -8.61 -2.90 -12.65
C LEU A 84 -9.37 -3.42 -13.88
N PHE A 85 -9.19 -4.68 -14.24
CA PHE A 85 -9.96 -5.32 -15.32
C PHE A 85 -11.45 -5.46 -14.97
N GLU A 86 -11.76 -5.78 -13.71
CA GLU A 86 -13.13 -5.92 -13.21
C GLU A 86 -13.92 -4.59 -13.22
N ILE A 87 -13.22 -3.46 -13.08
CA ILE A 87 -13.82 -2.11 -13.18
C ILE A 87 -14.09 -1.69 -14.63
N SER A 88 -13.40 -2.29 -15.59
CA SER A 88 -13.47 -1.89 -17.01
C SER A 88 -14.52 -2.65 -17.83
N LEU A 89 -15.25 -3.58 -17.21
CA LEU A 89 -16.28 -4.43 -17.82
C LEU A 89 -17.67 -4.05 -17.29
#